data_AF-A0A934XSI0-F1
#
_entry.id   AF-A0A934XSI0-F1
#
_cell.length_a   1.000
_cell.length_b   1.000
_cell.length_c   1.000
_cell.angle_alpha   90.00
_cell.angle_beta   90.00
_cell.angle_gamma   90.00
#
_symmetry.space_group_name_H-M   'P 1'
#
loop_
_entity.id
_entity.type
_entity.pdbx_description
1 polymer ?
#
loop_
_entity_poly.entity_id
_entity_poly.type
_entity_poly.pdbx_seq_one_letter_code
_entity_poly.pdbx_strand_id
1 'polypeptide(L)' 'MTTTDYRNFDLLIARAGERYRAFVVDAPAGEASVVFDLPFAPDEITRLGSLVRGASRRPGAAEDAGPAANLADLGRRQT' A
#
# COMPACT_ATOMS: atom_id res chain seq x y z
N MET A 1 -13.57 16.77 -25.47
CA MET A 1 -12.49 16.31 -24.58
C MET A 1 -13.12 15.38 -23.56
N THR A 2 -12.72 14.10 -23.52
CA THR A 2 -13.20 13.16 -22.51
C THR A 2 -12.39 13.36 -21.24
N THR A 3 -13.04 13.80 -20.17
CA THR A 3 -12.42 13.92 -18.85
C THR A 3 -12.19 12.53 -18.29
N THR A 4 -10.94 12.18 -18.00
CA THR A 4 -10.61 10.90 -17.35
C THR A 4 -11.03 10.97 -15.88
N ASP A 5 -11.96 10.10 -15.49
CA ASP A 5 -12.41 9.95 -14.10
C ASP A 5 -11.50 8.94 -13.38
N TYR A 6 -10.78 9.41 -12.35
CA TYR A 6 -9.90 8.56 -11.53
C TYR A 6 -10.61 8.22 -10.23
N ARG A 7 -10.59 6.93 -9.86
CA ARG A 7 -11.24 6.44 -8.65
C ARG A 7 -10.25 5.68 -7.78
N ASN A 8 -10.40 5.86 -6.48
CA ASN A 8 -9.62 5.12 -5.48
C ASN A 8 -10.21 3.72 -5.28
N PHE A 9 -9.34 2.80 -4.88
CA PHE A 9 -9.69 1.45 -4.46
C PHE A 9 -8.62 0.93 -3.50
N ASP A 10 -9.00 -0.03 -2.68
CA ASP A 10 -8.07 -0.71 -1.79
C ASP A 10 -7.54 -1.99 -2.46
N LEU A 11 -6.24 -2.24 -2.28
CA LEU A 11 -5.55 -3.39 -2.86
C LEU A 11 -4.93 -4.24 -1.76
N LEU A 12 -5.45 -5.46 -1.61
CA LEU A 12 -4.86 -6.48 -0.75
C LEU A 12 -3.97 -7.39 -1.57
N ILE A 13 -2.72 -7.60 -1.13
CA ILE A 13 -1.79 -8.55 -1.75
C ILE A 13 -1.44 -9.62 -0.72
N ALA A 14 -1.72 -10.88 -1.06
CA ALA A 14 -1.41 -12.03 -0.23
C ALA A 14 -0.48 -13.00 -0.96
N ARG A 15 0.42 -13.65 -0.21
CA ARG A 15 1.25 -14.74 -0.73
C ARG A 15 0.40 -16.02 -0.81
N ALA A 16 0.41 -16.67 -1.97
CA ALA A 16 -0.32 -17.91 -2.25
C ALA A 16 0.65 -18.96 -2.79
N GLY A 17 1.42 -19.57 -1.88
CA GLY A 17 2.51 -20.48 -2.23
C GLY A 17 3.70 -19.74 -2.86
N GLU A 18 4.08 -20.15 -4.07
CA GLU A 18 5.13 -19.50 -4.87
C GLU A 18 4.66 -18.25 -5.61
N ARG A 19 3.34 -18.01 -5.64
CA ARG A 19 2.73 -16.86 -6.33
C ARG A 19 2.12 -15.88 -5.36
N TYR A 20 1.60 -14.79 -5.91
CA TYR A 20 0.85 -13.79 -5.18
C TYR A 20 -0.56 -13.67 -5.75
N ARG A 21 -1.49 -13.31 -4.87
CA ARG A 21 -2.86 -12.99 -5.24
C ARG A 21 -3.17 -11.57 -4.81
N ALA A 22 -3.56 -10.76 -5.78
CA ALA A 22 -4.07 -9.42 -5.56
C ALA A 22 -5.61 -9.44 -5.55
N PHE A 23 -6.20 -8.67 -4.65
CA PHE A 23 -7.62 -8.45 -4.54
C PHE A 23 -7.89 -6.95 -4.48
N VAL A 24 -8.72 -6.47 -5.40
CA VAL A 24 -9.32 -5.14 -5.33
C VAL A 24 -10.55 -5.25 -4.46
N VAL A 25 -10.58 -4.47 -3.37
CA VAL A 25 -11.68 -4.42 -2.41
C VAL A 25 -12.19 -2.99 -2.28
N ASP A 26 -13.45 -2.84 -1.87
CA ASP A 26 -14.11 -1.55 -1.63
C ASP A 26 -14.02 -0.57 -2.82
N ALA A 27 -14.00 -1.09 -4.05
CA ALA A 27 -13.87 -0.28 -5.25
C ALA A 27 -15.24 0.14 -5.81
N PRO A 28 -15.39 1.39 -6.31
CA PRO A 28 -16.63 1.88 -6.91
C PRO A 28 -17.11 1.08 -8.14
N ALA A 29 -16.20 0.35 -8.80
CA ALA A 29 -16.50 -0.47 -9.96
C ALA A 29 -16.67 -1.97 -9.62
N GLY A 30 -16.68 -2.32 -8.33
CA GLY A 30 -16.76 -3.70 -7.84
C GLY A 30 -15.40 -4.35 -7.61
N GLU A 31 -15.44 -5.56 -7.06
CA GLU A 31 -14.25 -6.31 -6.65
C GLU A 31 -13.64 -7.12 -7.81
N ALA A 32 -12.33 -7.35 -7.72
CA ALA A 32 -11.60 -8.17 -8.68
C ALA A 32 -10.45 -8.93 -8.00
N SER A 33 -10.03 -10.05 -8.57
CA SER A 33 -8.83 -10.75 -8.10
C SER A 33 -7.98 -11.28 -9.25
N VAL A 34 -6.67 -11.26 -9.06
CA VAL A 34 -5.70 -11.78 -10.04
C VAL A 34 -4.56 -12.49 -9.33
N VAL A 35 -4.12 -13.60 -9.91
CA VAL A 35 -2.91 -14.30 -9.47
C VAL A 35 -1.76 -13.87 -10.39
N PHE A 36 -0.62 -13.53 -9.79
CA PHE A 36 0.55 -13.10 -10.54
C PHE A 36 1.83 -13.67 -9.93
N ASP A 37 2.82 -13.86 -10.79
CA ASP A 37 4.20 -14.13 -10.37
C ASP A 37 4.87 -12.80 -10.05
N LEU A 38 5.67 -12.78 -8.98
CA LEU A 38 6.33 -11.56 -8.56
C LEU A 38 7.49 -11.25 -9.53
N PRO A 39 7.53 -10.07 -10.17
CA PRO A 39 8.51 -9.79 -11.21
C PRO A 39 9.89 -9.42 -10.64
N PHE A 40 10.19 -9.82 -9.41
CA PHE A 40 11.43 -9.52 -8.70
C PHE A 40 12.00 -10.80 -8.09
N ALA A 41 13.32 -10.93 -8.14
CA ALA A 41 14.01 -11.98 -7.42
C ALA A 41 13.87 -11.78 -5.89
N PRO A 42 13.94 -12.84 -5.08
CA PRO A 42 13.80 -12.73 -3.62
C PRO A 42 14.74 -11.71 -2.96
N ASP A 43 15.97 -11.57 -3.48
CA ASP A 43 16.97 -10.63 -2.98
C ASP A 43 16.61 -9.16 -3.27
N GLU A 44 15.90 -8.90 -4.37
CA GLU A 44 15.46 -7.56 -4.75
C GLU A 44 14.36 -7.04 -3.84
N ILE A 45 13.44 -7.92 -3.41
CA ILE A 45 12.41 -7.59 -2.41
C ILE A 45 13.07 -7.20 -1.08
N THR A 46 14.10 -7.94 -0.67
CA THR A 46 14.83 -7.68 0.58
C THR A 46 15.48 -6.29 0.55
N ARG A 47 16.06 -5.90 -0.60
CA ARG A 47 16.63 -4.56 -0.82
C ARG A 47 15.56 -3.47 -0.80
N LEU A 48 14.39 -3.69 -1.40
CA LEU A 48 13.29 -2.72 -1.32
C LEU A 48 12.85 -2.52 0.14
N GLY A 49 12.71 -3.60 0.90
CA GLY A 49 12.37 -3.53 2.32
C GLY A 49 13.41 -2.79 3.16
N SER A 50 14.70 -2.87 2.83
CA SER A 50 15.74 -2.11 3.53
C SER A 50 15.71 -0.62 3.18
N LEU A 51 15.35 -0.26 1.93
CA LEU A 51 15.18 1.13 1.52
C LEU A 51 13.97 1.79 2.18
N VAL A 52 12.82 1.10 2.24
CA VAL A 52 11.61 1.60 2.91
C VAL A 52 11.86 1.78 4.41
N ARG A 53 12.55 0.84 5.06
CA ARG A 53 12.90 0.92 6.49
C ARG A 53 14.03 1.91 6.78
N GLY A 54 14.95 2.11 5.84
CA GLY A 54 16.05 3.07 5.92
C GLY A 54 15.56 4.51 5.77
N ALA A 55 14.59 4.74 4.88
CA ALA A 55 13.93 6.04 4.70
C ALA A 55 13.15 6.48 5.96
N SER A 56 12.75 5.55 6.82
CA SER A 56 12.07 5.85 8.09
C SER A 56 13.00 6.34 9.22
N ARG A 57 14.33 6.39 9.04
CA ARG A 57 15.26 6.88 10.08
C ARG A 57 15.74 8.33 9.86
N ARG A 58 14.82 9.27 10.13
CA ARG A 58 14.98 10.64 10.74
C ARG A 58 15.72 11.76 9.95
N PRO A 59 15.42 13.07 10.19
CA PRO A 59 15.10 13.67 11.51
C PRO A 59 13.91 14.65 11.60
N GLY A 60 13.21 14.56 12.73
CA GLY A 60 12.32 15.60 13.26
C GLY A 60 12.20 15.34 14.76
N ALA A 61 12.91 16.13 15.55
CA ALA A 61 12.82 16.12 17.00
C ALA A 61 11.63 16.98 17.44
N ALA A 62 10.89 16.48 18.44
CA ALA A 62 9.90 17.17 19.25
C ALA A 62 8.74 17.83 18.48
N GLU A 63 7.58 17.18 18.45
CA GLU A 63 6.43 17.63 19.25
C GLU A 63 5.34 16.55 19.25
N ASP A 64 4.94 16.20 20.48
CA ASP A 64 3.73 15.50 20.91
C ASP A 64 3.44 14.08 20.39
N ALA A 65 3.73 13.10 21.25
CA ALA A 65 3.37 11.70 21.07
C ALA A 65 1.90 11.46 21.44
N GLY A 66 1.00 11.65 20.47
CA GLY A 66 -0.36 11.11 20.49
C GLY A 66 -0.40 9.62 20.09
N PRO A 67 -1.42 8.85 20.51
CA PRO A 67 -1.44 7.40 20.38
C PRO A 67 -1.61 6.99 18.92
N ALA A 68 -0.68 6.15 18.45
CA ALA A 68 -0.71 5.33 17.25
C ALA A 68 -1.72 5.75 16.16
N ALA A 69 -1.20 6.35 15.09
CA ALA A 69 -1.90 6.56 13.83
C ALA A 69 -2.54 5.25 13.33
N ASN A 70 -3.81 5.07 13.68
CA ASN A 70 -4.65 4.04 13.12
C ASN A 70 -4.90 4.37 11.65
N LEU A 71 -4.80 3.38 10.78
CA LEU A 71 -5.04 3.44 9.34
C LEU A 71 -6.38 4.13 8.97
N ALA A 72 -7.33 4.15 9.92
CA ALA A 72 -8.61 4.86 9.80
C ALA A 72 -8.53 6.41 9.85
N ASP A 73 -7.45 7.01 10.36
CA ASP A 73 -7.34 8.47 10.53
C ASP A 73 -6.84 9.19 9.26
N LEU A 74 -6.08 8.48 8.41
CA LEU A 74 -5.57 8.99 7.12
C LEU A 74 -6.69 9.32 6.12
N GLY A 75 -7.88 8.72 6.26
CA GLY A 75 -9.03 8.97 5.39
C GLY A 75 -9.85 10.21 5.73
N ARG A 76 -9.59 10.91 6.85
CA ARG A 76 -10.44 12.02 7.33
C ARG A 76 -9.85 13.42 7.18
N ARG A 77 -8.63 13.58 6.66
CA ARG A 77 -7.94 14.88 6.56
C ARG A 77 -8.01 15.56 5.19
N GLN A 78 -8.92 15.15 4.31
CA GLN A 78 -9.20 15.86 3.06
C GLN A 78 -10.67 16.28 3.00
N THR A 79 -11.01 17.31 3.75
CA THR A 79 -12.14 18.22 3.51
C THR A 79 -11.69 19.63 3.82
#